data_AF-A0A932M9B1-F1
#
_entry.id   AF-A0A932M9B1-F1
#
_cell.length_a   1.000
_cell.length_b   1.000
_cell.length_c   1.000
_cell.angle_alpha   90.00
_cell.angle_beta   90.00
_cell.angle_gamma   90.00
#
_symmetry.space_group_name_H-M   'P 1'
#
loop_
_entity.id
_entity.type
_entity.pdbx_description
1 polymer ?
#
loop_
_entity_poly.entity_id
_entity_poly.type
_entity_poly.pdbx_seq_one_letter_code
_entity_poly.pdbx_strand_id
1 'polypeptide(L)' 'MTRILIVTGDGSTPDLDYGVFRMREEGFDVTIAAPKKKRLHVVIHQQ' A
#
# COMPACT_ATOMS: atom_id res chain seq x y z
N MET A 1 17.39 3.01 9.82
CA MET A 1 16.42 2.67 8.77
C MET A 1 15.02 2.76 9.38
N THR A 2 14.20 3.71 8.93
CA THR A 2 12.88 3.96 9.53
C THR A 2 11.84 3.01 8.94
N ARG A 3 10.97 2.47 9.79
CA ARG A 3 9.92 1.51 9.41
C ARG A 3 8.58 2.19 9.26
N ILE A 4 7.83 1.82 8.23
CA ILE A 4 6.49 2.35 7.94
C ILE A 4 5.49 1.19 7.87
N LEU A 5 4.40 1.31 8.62
CA LEU A 5 3.25 0.41 8.53
C LEU A 5 2.12 1.11 7.74
N ILE A 6 1.75 0.55 6.60
CA ILE A 6 0.59 0.99 5.82
C ILE A 6 -0.56 0.03 6.08
N VAL A 7 -1.64 0.54 6.68
CA VAL A 7 -2.88 -0.22 6.92
C VAL A 7 -3.85 0.08 5.78
N THR A 8 -4.33 -0.97 5.11
CA THR A 8 -5.14 -0.84 3.89
C THR A 8 -6.24 -1.91 3.78
N GLY A 9 -7.08 -1.80 2.75
CA GLY A 9 -8.18 -2.69 2.42
C GLY A 9 -8.32 -2.93 0.91
N ASP A 10 -9.43 -3.56 0.53
CA ASP A 10 -9.75 -3.74 -0.90
C ASP A 10 -10.09 -2.38 -1.54
N GLY A 11 -9.89 -2.23 -2.84
CA GLY A 11 -10.25 -1.02 -3.60
C GLY A 11 -9.41 0.23 -3.29
N SER A 12 -8.23 0.08 -2.67
CA SER A 12 -7.37 1.21 -2.26
C SER A 12 -6.37 1.68 -3.33
N THR A 13 -6.47 1.18 -4.56
CA THR A 13 -5.66 1.62 -5.71
C THR A 13 -6.36 2.81 -6.39
N PRO A 14 -5.62 3.83 -6.87
CA PRO A 14 -4.16 3.88 -7.04
C PRO A 14 -3.36 4.45 -5.85
N ASP A 15 -4.03 4.99 -4.83
CA ASP A 15 -3.37 5.69 -3.71
C ASP A 15 -2.39 4.79 -2.94
N LEU A 16 -2.76 3.53 -2.71
CA LEU A 16 -1.89 2.54 -2.07
C LEU A 16 -0.60 2.32 -2.86
N ASP A 17 -0.70 2.22 -4.18
CA ASP A 17 0.43 1.94 -5.06
C ASP A 17 1.41 3.13 -5.07
N TYR A 18 0.87 4.35 -5.19
CA TYR A 18 1.67 5.58 -5.12
C TYR A 18 2.38 5.74 -3.77
N GLY A 19 1.65 5.51 -2.66
CA GLY A 19 2.22 5.59 -1.32
C GLY A 19 3.36 4.59 -1.10
N VAL A 20 3.17 3.33 -1.50
CA VAL A 20 4.22 2.30 -1.40
C VAL A 20 5.42 2.65 -2.26
N PHE A 21 5.20 3.14 -3.48
CA PHE A 21 6.27 3.56 -4.38
C PHE A 21 7.13 4.66 -3.76
N ARG A 22 6.53 5.78 -3.32
CA ARG A 22 7.26 6.90 -2.74
C ARG A 22 8.01 6.53 -1.46
N MET A 23 7.40 5.75 -0.58
CA MET A 23 8.08 5.34 0.66
C MET A 23 9.30 4.45 0.39
N ARG A 24 9.22 3.58 -0.62
CA ARG A 24 10.38 2.76 -1.02
C ARG A 24 11.47 3.58 -1.70
N GLU A 25 11.11 4.56 -2.53
CA GLU A 25 12.09 5.47 -3.15
C GLU A 25 12.91 6.26 -2.13
N GLU A 26 12.29 6.70 -1.04
CA GLU A 26 12.98 7.39 0.07
C GLU A 26 13.78 6.43 0.98
N GLY A 27 13.79 5.12 0.69
CA GLY A 27 14.58 4.12 1.42
C GLY A 27 13.96 3.62 2.73
N PHE A 28 12.65 3.78 2.92
CA PHE A 28 11.96 3.24 4.10
C PHE A 28 11.74 1.72 4.02
N ASP A 29 11.74 1.07 5.18
CA ASP A 29 11.33 -0.33 5.34
C ASP A 29 9.79 -0.39 5.48
N VAL A 30 9.10 -0.71 4.38
CA VAL A 30 7.64 -0.62 4.25
C VAL A 30 6.97 -1.98 4.46
N THR A 31 6.09 -2.06 5.45
CA THR A 31 5.20 -3.19 5.70
C THR A 31 3.76 -2.82 5.38
N ILE A 32 3.06 -3.67 4.62
CA ILE A 32 1.64 -3.51 4.30
C ILE A 32 0.83 -4.49 5.15
N ALA A 33 -0.23 -3.99 5.79
CA ALA A 33 -1.14 -4.79 6.59
C ALA A 33 -2.60 -4.51 6.23
N ALA A 34 -3.45 -5.50 6.48
CA ALA A 34 -4.90 -5.41 6.37
C ALA A 34 -5.54 -6.10 7.60
N PRO A 35 -6.82 -5.84 7.91
CA PRO A 35 -7.50 -6.45 9.06
C PRO A 35 -7.45 -8.00 9.09
N LYS A 36 -7.26 -8.63 7.93
CA LYS A 36 -6.96 -10.06 7.78
C LYS A 36 -5.82 -10.25 6.78
N LYS A 37 -4.99 -11.27 6.98
CA LYS A 37 -3.98 -11.68 6.00
C LYS A 37 -4.68 -12.24 4.76
N LYS A 38 -4.71 -11.46 3.68
CA LYS A 38 -5.35 -11.82 2.41
C LYS A 38 -4.64 -11.17 1.25
N ARG A 39 -4.93 -11.64 0.04
CA ARG A 39 -4.68 -10.87 -1.19
C ARG A 39 -5.68 -9.72 -1.24
N LEU A 40 -5.21 -8.51 -1.47
CA LEU A 40 -6.08 -7.35 -1.69
C LEU A 40 -6.70 -7.45 -3.08
N HIS A 41 -8.00 -7.20 -3.17
CA HIS A 41 -8.67 -7.02 -4.45
C HIS A 41 -8.77 -5.53 -4.74
N VAL A 42 -8.25 -5.11 -5.88
CA VAL A 42 -8.21 -3.70 -6.28
C VAL A 42 -8.90 -3.53 -7.63
N VAL A 43 -9.49 -2.36 -7.83
CA VAL A 43 -10.12 -1.95 -9.09
C VAL A 43 -9.42 -0.67 -9.53
N ILE A 44 -8.95 -0.63 -10.78
CA ILE A 44 -8.48 0.61 -11.40
C ILE A 44 -9.65 1.19 -12.15
N HIS A 45 -10.15 2.34 -11.70
CA HIS A 45 -11.12 3.11 -12.46
C HIS A 45 -10.38 3.83 -13.59
N GLN A 46 -10.74 3.55 -14.84
CA GLN A 46 -10.39 4.43 -15.95
C GLN A 46 -11.24 5.68 -15.78
N GLN A 47 -10.66 6.75 -15.25
CA GLN A 47 -11.26 8.08 -15.28
C GLN A 47 -10.97 8.78 -16.61
#